data_AF-A0A5C0UDI4-F1
#
_entry.id   AF-A0A5C0UDI4-F1
#
_cell.length_a   1.000
_cell.length_b   1.000
_cell.length_c   1.000
_cell.angle_alpha   90.00
_cell.angle_beta   90.00
_cell.angle_gamma   90.00
#
_symmetry.space_group_name_H-M   'P 1'
#
loop_
_entity.id
_entity.type
_entity.pdbx_description
1 polymer ?
#
loop_
_entity_poly.entity_id
_entity_poly.type
_entity_poly.pdbx_seq_one_letter_code
_entity_poly.pdbx_strand_id
1 'polypeptide(L)' 'MILLQKWRRIMISVNVVNNEIQKAWKLLKRFVQREGIGAEQKRRRHFLKPSEQKAMQKKERVRKIAKARSKSPT' A
#
# COMPACT_ATOMS: atom_id res chain seq x y z
N MET A 1 -29.17 5.95 12.18
CA MET A 1 -28.54 4.74 11.60
C MET A 1 -27.92 5.13 10.27
N ILE A 2 -26.67 5.57 10.17
CA ILE A 2 -25.48 4.70 9.95
C ILE A 2 -24.26 5.64 10.07
N LEU A 3 -23.58 5.71 11.22
CA LEU A 3 -22.26 6.38 11.33
C LEU A 3 -21.28 5.60 12.20
N LEU A 4 -21.52 4.29 12.37
CA LEU A 4 -20.57 3.38 13.02
C LEU A 4 -19.99 2.41 11.99
N GLN A 5 -19.52 2.94 10.85
CA GLN A 5 -18.95 2.09 9.81
C GLN A 5 -17.44 2.00 9.97
N LYS A 6 -17.06 0.91 10.63
CA LYS A 6 -15.83 0.14 10.37
C LYS A 6 -14.51 0.89 10.53
N TRP A 7 -13.99 0.82 11.76
CA TRP A 7 -12.56 0.57 11.93
C TRP A 7 -12.24 -0.81 11.36
N ARG A 8 -12.00 -0.87 10.05
CA ARG A 8 -11.56 -2.09 9.37
C ARG A 8 -10.13 -2.36 9.85
N ARG A 9 -9.99 -3.14 10.93
CA ARG A 9 -8.70 -3.60 11.45
C ARG A 9 -8.10 -4.54 10.40
N ILE A 10 -7.12 -4.04 9.64
CA ILE A 10 -6.43 -4.86 8.64
C ILE A 10 -5.38 -5.67 9.38
N MET A 11 -5.61 -6.97 9.51
CA MET A 11 -4.68 -7.90 10.13
C MET A 11 -3.90 -8.61 9.02
N ILE A 12 -2.59 -8.37 8.95
CA ILE A 12 -1.69 -9.13 8.09
C ILE A 12 -0.78 -9.94 9.00
N SER A 13 -0.74 -11.24 8.79
CA SER A 13 0.19 -12.16 9.43
C SER A 13 1.09 -12.82 8.37
N VAL A 14 2.32 -13.13 8.77
CA VAL A 14 3.26 -13.91 7.96
C VAL A 14 3.86 -14.97 8.86
N ASN A 15 3.77 -16.24 8.43
CA ASN A 15 4.43 -17.32 9.13
C ASN A 15 5.94 -17.33 8.83
N VAL A 16 6.77 -17.56 9.85
CA VAL A 16 8.21 -17.66 9.70
C VAL A 16 8.60 -19.13 9.78
N VAL A 17 9.23 -19.65 8.73
CA VAL A 17 9.71 -21.03 8.68
C VAL A 17 11.24 -21.02 8.74
N ASN A 18 11.85 -21.97 9.44
CA ASN A 18 13.32 -22.12 9.56
C ASN A 18 14.06 -20.88 10.11
N ASN A 19 13.41 -20.07 10.94
CA ASN A 19 13.95 -18.82 11.51
C ASN A 19 14.39 -17.77 10.47
N GLU A 20 13.85 -17.83 9.26
CA GLU A 20 14.23 -16.94 8.15
C GLU A 20 13.49 -15.59 8.20
N ILE A 21 13.86 -14.75 9.16
CA ILE A 21 13.21 -13.46 9.44
C ILE A 21 13.25 -12.52 8.23
N GLN A 22 14.37 -12.48 7.50
CA GLN A 22 14.54 -11.60 6.33
C GLN A 22 13.58 -11.97 5.18
N LYS A 23 13.31 -13.26 4.99
CA LYS A 23 12.37 -13.74 3.97
C LYS A 23 10.94 -13.38 4.38
N ALA A 24 10.58 -13.61 5.64
CA ALA A 24 9.27 -13.24 6.18
C ALA A 24 9.01 -11.73 6.06
N TRP A 25 10.00 -10.89 6.37
CA TRP A 25 9.90 -9.44 6.20
C TRP A 25 9.67 -9.03 4.73
N LYS A 26 10.40 -9.61 3.78
CA LYS A 26 10.22 -9.35 2.35
C LYS A 26 8.81 -9.74 1.88
N LEU A 27 8.28 -10.87 2.35
CA LEU A 27 6.93 -11.32 2.05
C LEU A 27 5.88 -10.38 2.64
N LEU A 28 6.00 -10.02 3.92
CA LEU A 28 5.12 -9.06 4.59
C LEU A 28 5.06 -7.75 3.82
N LYS A 29 6.21 -7.22 3.42
CA LYS A 29 6.30 -5.98 2.63
C LYS A 29 5.59 -6.09 1.29
N ARG A 30 5.66 -7.25 0.62
CA ARG A 30 4.92 -7.50 -0.64
C ARG A 30 3.40 -7.55 -0.39
N PHE A 31 2.94 -8.20 0.67
CA PHE A 31 1.52 -8.22 1.03
C PHE A 31 0.99 -6.82 1.32
N VAL A 32 1.69 -6.03 2.12
CA VAL A 32 1.34 -4.63 2.43
C VAL A 32 1.28 -3.76 1.16
N GLN A 33 2.18 -3.99 0.19
CA GLN A 33 2.17 -3.26 -1.08
C GLN A 33 1.01 -3.66 -1.99
N ARG A 34 0.65 -4.95 -2.02
CA ARG A 34 -0.47 -5.47 -2.82
C ARG A 34 -1.81 -4.95 -2.31
N GLU A 35 -1.99 -4.98 -0.99
CA GLU A 35 -3.19 -4.45 -0.32
C GLU A 35 -3.31 -2.92 -0.39
N GLY A 36 -2.26 -2.21 -0.83
CA GLY A 36 -2.27 -0.76 -0.96
C GLY A 36 -2.30 0.01 0.36
N ILE A 37 -2.15 -0.67 1.50
CA ILE A 37 -2.29 -0.12 2.85
C ILE A 37 -1.33 1.05 3.08
N GLY A 38 -0.09 0.96 2.59
CA GLY A 38 0.88 2.03 2.73
C GLY A 38 0.45 3.33 2.03
N ALA A 39 -0.19 3.23 0.85
CA ALA A 39 -0.69 4.40 0.11
C ALA A 39 -1.96 4.95 0.74
N GLU A 40 -2.86 4.05 1.16
CA GLU A 40 -4.09 4.35 1.87
C GLU A 40 -3.80 5.14 3.16
N GLN A 41 -2.90 4.63 4.00
CA GLN A 41 -2.50 5.30 5.24
C GLN A 41 -1.87 6.66 4.99
N LYS A 42 -1.11 6.83 3.90
CA LYS A 42 -0.52 8.12 3.55
C LYS A 42 -1.57 9.16 3.15
N ARG A 43 -2.64 8.74 2.47
CA ARG A 43 -3.77 9.61 2.09
C ARG A 43 -4.65 10.01 3.28
N ARG A 44 -4.70 9.17 4.32
CA ARG A 44 -5.51 9.42 5.52
C ARG A 44 -4.90 10.42 6.51
N ARG A 45 -3.62 10.77 6.38
CA ARG A 45 -2.92 11.65 7.33
C ARG A 45 -3.44 13.09 7.34
N HIS A 46 -3.87 13.60 6.18
CA HIS A 46 -4.34 14.98 6.02
C HIS A 46 -5.52 15.04 5.06
N PHE A 47 -6.43 15.98 5.28
CA PHE A 47 -7.51 16.28 4.33
C PHE A 47 -6.92 16.84 3.04
N LEU A 48 -7.34 16.28 1.91
CA LEU A 48 -6.97 16.74 0.58
C LEU A 48 -8.24 17.11 -0.18
N LYS A 49 -8.24 18.24 -0.89
CA LYS A 49 -9.38 18.60 -1.74
C LYS A 49 -9.60 17.53 -2.82
N PRO A 50 -10.85 17.26 -3.24
CA PRO A 50 -11.13 16.20 -4.23
C PRO A 50 -10.35 16.36 -5.55
N SER A 51 -10.11 17.60 -5.99
CA SER A 51 -9.29 17.92 -7.17
C SER A 51 -7.82 17.52 -6.99
N GLU A 52 -7.24 17.85 -5.84
CA GLU A 52 -5.85 17.52 -5.48
C GLU A 52 -5.66 16.01 -5.33
N GLN A 53 -6.64 15.30 -4.78
CA GLN A 53 -6.63 13.85 -4.70
C GLN A 53 -6.56 13.20 -6.10
N LYS A 54 -7.38 13.67 -7.06
CA LYS A 54 -7.36 13.18 -8.44
C LYS A 54 -6.01 13.42 -9.11
N ALA A 55 -5.44 14.62 -8.93
CA ALA A 55 -4.12 14.96 -9.46
C ALA A 55 -3.01 14.07 -8.87
N MET A 56 -3.04 13.83 -7.56
CA MET A 56 -2.09 12.96 -6.87
C MET A 56 -2.20 11.50 -7.31
N GLN A 57 -3.42 10.99 -7.49
CA GLN A 57 -3.65 9.63 -8.01
C GLN A 57 -3.08 9.45 -9.43
N LYS A 58 -3.29 10.44 -10.31
CA LYS A 58 -2.73 10.42 -11.67
C LYS A 58 -1.19 10.41 -11.63
N LYS A 59 -0.57 11.26 -10.81
CA LYS A 59 0.89 11.29 -10.61
C LYS A 59 1.42 9.97 -10.03
N GLU A 60 0.73 9.39 -9.04
CA GLU A 60 1.13 8.13 -8.40
C GLU A 60 1.05 6.94 -9.38
N ARG A 61 0.03 6.90 -10.25
CA ARG A 61 -0.11 5.89 -11.31
C ARG A 61 1.05 5.94 -12.29
N VAL A 62 1.39 7.14 -12.78
CA VAL A 62 2.54 7.34 -13.70
C VAL A 62 3.84 6.90 -13.03
N ARG A 63 4.09 7.28 -11.78
CA ARG A 63 5.27 6.85 -11.01
C ARG A 63 5.34 5.33 -10.82
N LYS A 64 4.22 4.68 -10.53
CA LYS A 64 4.17 3.21 -10.39
C LYS A 64 4.52 2.50 -11.69
N ILE A 65 3.99 2.97 -12.82
CA ILE A 65 4.28 2.41 -14.15
C ILE A 65 5.76 2.60 -14.51
N ALA A 66 6.31 3.80 -14.31
CA ALA A 66 7.73 4.06 -14.58
C ALA A 66 8.65 3.18 -13.72
N LYS A 67 8.32 3.02 -12.43
CA LYS A 67 9.10 2.17 -11.51
C LYS A 67 8.94 0.67 -11.79
N ALA A 68 7.86 0.25 -12.44
CA ALA A 68 7.71 -1.14 -12.89
C ALA A 68 8.60 -1.40 -14.11
N ARG A 69 8.60 -0.47 -15.08
CA ARG A 69 9.44 -0.55 -16.29
C ARG A 69 10.93 -0.53 -15.97
N SER A 70 11.36 0.22 -14.96
CA SER A 70 12.78 0.27 -14.56
C SER A 70 13.27 -1.00 -13.83
N LYS A 71 12.37 -1.91 -13.46
CA LYS A 71 12.70 -3.12 -12.67
C LYS A 71 12.68 -4.40 -13.50
N SER A 72 12.03 -4.39 -14.66
CA SER A 72 12.17 -5.45 -15.65
C SER A 72 13.52 -5.25 -16.33
N PRO A 73 14.50 -6.15 -16.18
CA PRO A 73 15.61 -6.18 -17.12
C PRO A 73 14.99 -6.61 -18.45
N THR A 74 15.04 -5.72 -19.45
CA THR A 74 15.12 -6.17 -20.84
C THR A 74 16.40 -6.97 -21.02
#